data_AF-A0A839IY12-F1
#
_entry.id   AF-A0A839IY12-F1
#
_cell.length_a   1.000
_cell.length_b   1.000
_cell.length_c   1.000
_cell.angle_alpha   90.00
_cell.angle_beta   90.00
_cell.angle_gamma   90.00
#
_symmetry.space_group_name_H-M   'P 1'
#
loop_
_entity.id
_entity.type
_entity.pdbx_description
1 polymer ?
#
loop_
_entity_poly.entity_id
_entity_poly.type
_entity_poly.pdbx_seq_one_letter_code
_entity_poly.pdbx_strand_id
1 'polypeptide(L)'
;MNHTFEIEELAALTCTGTTDAAEKVECIHTLLHEKYGIDLELYQRIAEDLLPFTTLVRTAVDGQYYHAFINYETQSTIIRCPPSAQAQEHIK
;
A
#
# COMPACT_ATOMS: atom_id res chain seq x y z
N MET A 1 1.50 10.37 -9.23
CA MET A 1 1.43 9.00 -9.80
C MET A 1 -0.01 8.56 -9.63
N ASN A 2 -0.62 7.92 -10.63
CA ASN A 2 -2.00 7.46 -10.52
C ASN A 2 -1.99 6.09 -9.84
N HIS A 3 -2.25 6.04 -8.53
CA HIS A 3 -2.14 4.82 -7.71
C HIS A 3 -3.49 4.11 -7.50
N THR A 4 -4.52 4.42 -8.29
CA THR A 4 -5.89 3.95 -8.02
C THR A 4 -5.96 2.42 -7.90
N PHE A 5 -5.30 1.68 -8.80
CA PHE A 5 -5.31 0.22 -8.75
C PHE A 5 -4.58 -0.33 -7.50
N GLU A 6 -3.41 0.20 -7.19
CA GLU A 6 -2.61 -0.24 -6.03
C GLU A 6 -3.30 0.09 -4.70
N ILE A 7 -4.07 1.18 -4.65
CA ILE A 7 -4.87 1.54 -3.48
C ILE A 7 -6.06 0.60 -3.32
N GLU A 8 -6.72 0.19 -4.40
CA GLU A 8 -7.79 -0.81 -4.36
C GLU A 8 -7.26 -2.18 -3.91
N GLU A 9 -6.08 -2.59 -4.40
CA GLU A 9 -5.39 -3.81 -3.95
C GLU A 9 -5.07 -3.74 -2.44
N LEU A 10 -4.48 -2.63 -1.99
CA LEU A 10 -4.16 -2.42 -0.57
C LEU A 10 -5.43 -2.46 0.29
N ALA A 11 -6.51 -1.83 -0.16
CA ALA A 11 -7.79 -1.83 0.51
C ALA A 11 -8.37 -3.24 0.61
N ALA A 12 -8.34 -4.01 -0.48
CA ALA A 12 -8.84 -5.38 -0.52
C ALA A 12 -8.09 -6.25 0.49
N LEU A 13 -6.75 -6.24 0.46
CA LEU A 13 -5.90 -6.98 1.40
C LEU A 13 -6.12 -6.54 2.85
N THR A 14 -6.25 -5.24 3.12
CA THR A 14 -6.52 -4.72 4.47
C THR A 14 -7.91 -5.15 4.98
N CYS A 15 -8.89 -5.26 4.07
CA CYS A 15 -10.25 -5.67 4.41
C CYS A 15 -10.38 -7.18 4.59
N THR A 16 -9.69 -8.00 3.81
CA THR A 16 -9.86 -9.45 3.82
C THR A 16 -8.80 -10.20 4.62
N GLY A 17 -7.59 -9.64 4.73
CA GLY A 17 -6.47 -10.20 5.47
C GLY A 17 -5.69 -11.30 4.76
N THR A 18 -6.12 -11.76 3.58
CA THR A 18 -5.43 -12.77 2.76
C THR A 18 -5.54 -12.44 1.27
N THR A 19 -4.55 -12.89 0.48
CA THR A 19 -4.55 -12.65 -0.97
C THR A 19 -5.73 -13.33 -1.67
N ASP A 20 -6.01 -14.60 -1.34
CA ASP A 20 -7.12 -15.38 -1.92
C ASP A 20 -8.50 -14.73 -1.74
N ALA A 21 -8.72 -14.04 -0.62
CA ALA A 21 -9.98 -13.36 -0.34
C ALA A 21 -10.00 -11.97 -0.99
N ALA A 22 -8.86 -11.29 -1.07
CA ALA A 22 -8.73 -10.00 -1.75
C ALA A 22 -9.07 -10.10 -3.25
N GLU A 23 -8.60 -11.16 -3.93
CA GLU A 23 -8.88 -11.39 -5.37
C GLU A 23 -10.37 -11.63 -5.68
N LYS A 24 -11.17 -11.99 -4.67
CA LYS A 24 -12.62 -12.26 -4.80
C LYS A 24 -13.49 -11.04 -4.49
N VAL A 25 -12.90 -9.90 -4.18
CA VAL A 25 -13.65 -8.67 -3.87
C VAL A 25 -14.22 -8.09 -5.16
N GLU A 26 -15.54 -8.14 -5.32
CA GLU A 26 -16.23 -7.58 -6.49
C GLU A 26 -16.39 -6.05 -6.43
N CYS A 27 -16.54 -5.49 -5.22
CA CYS A 27 -16.73 -4.05 -5.02
C CYS A 27 -16.01 -3.57 -3.75
N ILE A 28 -14.86 -2.93 -3.94
CA ILE A 28 -14.04 -2.44 -2.84
C ILE A 28 -14.69 -1.28 -2.07
N HIS A 29 -15.47 -0.43 -2.75
CA HIS A 29 -16.17 0.69 -2.13
C HIS A 29 -17.17 0.21 -1.07
N THR A 30 -17.98 -0.80 -1.41
CA THR A 30 -18.92 -1.41 -0.46
C THR A 30 -18.18 -2.01 0.73
N LEU A 31 -17.09 -2.76 0.46
CA LEU A 31 -16.32 -3.44 1.50
C LEU A 31 -15.68 -2.47 2.51
N LEU A 32 -15.07 -1.38 2.02
CA LEU A 32 -14.49 -0.33 2.88
C LEU A 32 -15.56 0.36 3.73
N HIS A 33 -16.72 0.66 3.12
CA HIS A 33 -17.81 1.30 3.82
C HIS A 33 -18.39 0.40 4.92
N GLU A 34 -18.60 -0.89 4.64
CA GLU A 34 -19.12 -1.85 5.62
C GLU A 34 -18.14 -2.12 6.77
N LYS A 35 -16.83 -2.23 6.48
CA LYS A 35 -15.84 -2.60 7.50
C LYS A 35 -15.38 -1.41 8.35
N TYR A 36 -15.21 -0.25 7.73
CA TYR A 36 -14.57 0.92 8.35
C TYR A 36 -15.41 2.19 8.31
N GLY A 37 -16.54 2.21 7.59
CA GLY A 37 -17.39 3.40 7.47
C GLY A 37 -16.78 4.51 6.63
N ILE A 38 -15.79 4.21 5.77
CA ILE A 38 -15.08 5.18 4.94
C ILE A 38 -15.21 4.83 3.45
N ASP A 39 -15.04 5.82 2.58
CA ASP A 39 -14.94 5.61 1.14
C ASP A 39 -13.49 5.40 0.68
N LEU A 40 -13.34 5.03 -0.60
CA LEU A 40 -12.04 4.78 -1.20
C LEU A 40 -11.17 6.05 -1.25
N GLU A 41 -11.77 7.23 -1.40
CA GLU A 41 -11.03 8.49 -1.48
C GLU A 41 -10.38 8.84 -0.13
N LEU A 42 -11.11 8.69 0.97
CA LEU A 42 -10.57 8.86 2.31
C LEU A 42 -9.50 7.80 2.62
N TYR A 43 -9.75 6.54 2.24
CA TYR A 43 -8.76 5.48 2.39
C TYR A 43 -7.46 5.78 1.63
N GLN A 44 -7.56 6.27 0.39
CA GLN A 44 -6.41 6.67 -0.42
C GLN A 44 -5.59 7.73 0.31
N ARG A 45 -6.22 8.79 0.82
CA ARG A 45 -5.52 9.86 1.55
C ARG A 45 -4.80 9.33 2.79
N ILE A 46 -5.45 8.45 3.56
CA ILE A 46 -4.83 7.80 4.71
C ILE A 46 -3.61 6.97 4.29
N ALA A 47 -3.74 6.17 3.24
CA ALA A 47 -2.63 5.35 2.73
C ALA A 47 -1.45 6.22 2.26
N GLU A 48 -1.73 7.30 1.53
CA GLU A 48 -0.73 8.27 1.06
C GLU A 48 -0.03 8.99 2.22
N ASP A 49 -0.77 9.40 3.26
CA ASP A 49 -0.22 10.04 4.45
C ASP A 49 0.66 9.08 5.27
N LEU A 50 0.31 7.79 5.30
CA LEU A 50 1.07 6.77 6.03
C LEU A 50 2.27 6.25 5.23
N LEU A 51 2.25 6.33 3.91
CA LEU A 51 3.28 5.75 3.04
C LEU A 51 4.70 6.21 3.41
N PRO A 52 5.01 7.50 3.67
CA PRO A 52 6.35 7.95 4.06
C PRO A 52 6.84 7.42 5.41
N PHE A 53 5.96 6.82 6.23
CA PHE A 53 6.31 6.24 7.52
C PHE A 53 6.51 4.72 7.47
N THR A 54 6.31 4.10 6.30
CA THR A 54 6.58 2.68 6.10
C THR A 54 8.08 2.40 6.12
N THR A 55 8.47 1.15 6.36
CA THR A 55 9.88 0.74 6.32
C THR A 55 10.46 0.95 4.91
N LEU A 56 11.72 1.37 4.83
CA LEU A 56 12.45 1.40 3.57
C LEU A 56 12.74 -0.02 3.07
N VAL A 57 12.29 -0.34 1.88
CA VAL A 57 12.63 -1.56 1.14
C VAL A 57 13.66 -1.26 0.06
N ARG A 58 14.63 -2.16 -0.10
CA ARG A 58 15.67 -2.07 -1.13
C ARG A 58 15.34 -3.01 -2.28
N THR A 59 15.26 -2.49 -3.49
CA THR A 59 15.06 -3.30 -4.70
C THR A 59 16.29 -4.16 -4.98
N ALA A 60 16.05 -5.42 -5.34
CA ALA A 60 17.14 -6.38 -5.57
C ALA A 60 17.93 -6.10 -6.87
N VAL A 61 17.30 -5.50 -7.88
CA VAL A 61 17.88 -5.35 -9.22
C VAL A 61 18.82 -4.14 -9.31
N ASP A 62 18.38 -2.97 -8.85
CA ASP A 62 19.10 -1.70 -8.97
C ASP A 62 19.51 -1.09 -7.62
N GLY A 63 19.13 -1.72 -6.50
CA GLY A 63 19.55 -1.31 -5.16
C GLY A 63 18.91 -0.02 -4.65
N GLN A 64 17.87 0.49 -5.33
CA GLN A 64 17.13 1.69 -4.93
C GLN A 64 16.28 1.43 -3.68
N TYR A 65 16.12 2.45 -2.85
CA TYR A 65 15.28 2.37 -1.65
C TYR A 65 13.93 3.05 -1.90
N TYR A 66 12.87 2.50 -1.32
CA TYR A 66 11.52 3.08 -1.37
C TYR A 66 10.80 2.87 -0.05
N HIS A 67 9.90 3.78 0.28
CA HIS A 67 8.82 3.50 1.22
C HIS A 67 7.75 2.68 0.51
N ALA A 68 7.23 1.63 1.13
CA ALA A 68 6.25 0.75 0.50
C ALA A 68 5.32 0.04 1.49
N PHE A 69 4.08 -0.18 1.04
CA PHE A 69 3.25 -1.27 1.57
C PHE A 69 3.55 -2.55 0.79
N ILE A 70 3.77 -3.64 1.51
CA ILE A 70 4.20 -4.94 0.97
C ILE A 70 3.14 -5.99 1.30
N ASN A 71 2.79 -6.82 0.32
CA ASN A 71 2.05 -8.05 0.59
C ASN A 71 3.03 -9.07 1.19
N TYR A 72 2.80 -9.46 2.45
CA TYR A 72 3.71 -10.36 3.17
C TYR A 72 3.70 -11.79 2.61
N GLU A 73 2.58 -12.25 2.04
CA GLU A 73 2.45 -13.61 1.53
C GLU A 73 3.27 -13.80 0.24
N THR A 74 3.19 -12.84 -0.67
CA THR A 74 3.85 -12.86 -1.98
C THR A 74 5.21 -12.15 -1.98
N GLN A 75 5.52 -11.39 -0.93
CA GLN A 75 6.66 -10.47 -0.85
C GLN A 75 6.68 -9.42 -1.96
N SER A 76 5.52 -9.13 -2.58
CA SER A 76 5.39 -8.12 -3.63
C SER A 76 5.12 -6.73 -3.06
N THR A 77 5.60 -5.70 -3.77
CA THR A 77 5.24 -4.31 -3.46
C THR A 77 3.85 -4.02 -4.00
N ILE A 78 2.99 -3.45 -3.15
CA ILE A 78 1.65 -3.00 -3.53
C ILE A 78 1.74 -1.56 -4.04
N ILE A 79 2.09 -0.62 -3.15
CA ILE A 79 2.32 0.79 -3.48
C ILE A 79 3.65 1.24 -2.89
N ARG A 80 4.35 2.14 -3.59
CA ARG A 80 5.63 2.70 -3.14
C ARG A 80 5.83 4.15 -3.53
N CYS A 81 6.64 4.87 -2.74
CA CYS A 81 7.13 6.20 -3.08
C CYS A 81 8.65 6.31 -2.81
N PRO A 82 9.34 7.30 -3.41
CA PRO A 82 10.73 7.59 -3.09
C PRO A 82 10.92 7.85 -1.59
N PRO A 83 12.12 7.61 -1.04
CA PRO A 83 12.41 7.85 0.37
C PRO A 83 12.13 9.31 0.75
N SER A 84 11.52 9.52 1.91
CA SER A 84 11.37 10.86 2.47
C SER A 84 12.74 11.52 2.68
N ALA A 85 12.81 12.85 2.70
CA ALA A 85 14.07 13.57 2.89
C ALA A 85 14.82 13.10 4.15
N GLN A 86 14.09 12.88 5.24
CA GLN A 86 14.63 12.34 6.49
C GLN A 86 15.16 10.91 6.32
N ALA A 87 14.45 10.05 5.60
CA ALA A 87 14.89 8.68 5.37
C ALA A 87 16.14 8.60 4.48
N GLN A 88 16.33 9.55 3.57
CA GLN A 88 17.53 9.64 2.71
C GLN A 88 18.81 9.85 3.51
N GLU A 89 18.76 10.54 4.65
CA GLU A 89 19.93 10.75 5.54
C GLU A 89 20.45 9.44 6.15
N HIS A 90 19.61 8.40 6.18
CA HIS A 90 19.92 7.10 6.76
C HIS A 90 20.26 6.03 5.71
N ILE A 91 20.16 6.35 4.42
CA ILE A 91 20.56 5.46 3.32
C ILE A 91 22.09 5.53 3.17
N LYS A 92 22.76 4.39 3.37
CA LYS A 92 24.22 4.22 3.22
C LYS A 92 24.56 3.54 1.90
#